data_AF-A0A966JW93-F1
#
_entry.id   AF-A0A966JW93-F1
#
_cell.length_a   1.000
_cell.length_b   1.000
_cell.length_c   1.000
_cell.angle_alpha   90.00
_cell.angle_beta   90.00
_cell.angle_gamma   90.00
#
_symmetry.space_group_name_H-M   'P 1'
#
loop_
_entity.id
_entity.type
_entity.pdbx_description
1 polymer ?
#
loop_
_entity_poly.entity_id
_entity_poly.type
_entity_poly.pdbx_seq_one_letter_code
_entity_poly.pdbx_strand_id
1 'polypeptide(L)'
;MRESVAVGSAAASSAAARALRPTRAEVNLAALRRNVNRLTELAAPAELWVVVKANAYGHGALQCARQALAAGARGLCVALVQEAVELREAGITSQIMVLSEQSPHAADLLVAHDLTCVVYNQHYIAALSAAATRAQRQVKVHLKIDTGMHRAGVDPAQAVELARHIVTAPGVVFEGVMTHLATADDPQHPATQRQLVTFEQMLAEQSRRVMVIPSPARRADPANWVHKTVPLRV
;
A
#
# COMPACT_ATOMS: atom_id res chain seq x y z
N MET A 1 37.86 -24.56 -29.45
CA MET A 1 37.77 -25.29 -28.17
C MET A 1 36.83 -24.49 -27.29
N ARG A 2 35.60 -24.98 -27.06
CA ARG A 2 34.60 -24.35 -26.19
C ARG A 2 34.69 -25.06 -24.84
N GLU A 3 34.88 -24.32 -23.76
CA GLU A 3 34.67 -24.83 -22.41
C GLU A 3 33.48 -24.12 -21.77
N SER A 4 32.47 -24.94 -21.50
CA SER A 4 31.26 -24.65 -20.75
C SER A 4 31.57 -24.62 -19.26
N VAL A 5 31.14 -23.58 -18.55
CA VAL A 5 31.07 -23.58 -17.09
C VAL A 5 29.62 -23.83 -16.68
N ALA A 6 29.45 -24.82 -15.82
CA ALA A 6 28.20 -25.44 -15.42
C ALA A 6 27.26 -24.49 -14.67
N VAL A 7 25.99 -24.55 -15.05
CA VAL A 7 24.85 -23.99 -14.31
C VAL A 7 24.52 -24.94 -13.16
N GLY A 8 24.87 -24.55 -11.94
CA GLY A 8 24.57 -25.30 -10.71
C GLY A 8 23.28 -24.80 -10.03
N SER A 9 22.30 -25.68 -9.93
CA SER A 9 21.01 -25.53 -9.23
C SER A 9 21.16 -24.98 -7.79
N ALA A 10 20.68 -23.76 -7.56
CA ALA A 10 20.77 -23.06 -6.27
C ALA A 10 19.68 -23.44 -5.24
N ALA A 11 18.74 -24.35 -5.57
CA ALA A 11 17.62 -24.63 -4.66
C ALA A 11 17.98 -25.56 -3.49
N ALA A 12 18.93 -26.49 -3.67
CA ALA A 12 19.30 -27.46 -2.63
C ALA A 12 20.26 -26.91 -1.56
N SER A 13 21.00 -25.83 -1.88
CA SER A 13 22.06 -25.29 -1.01
C SER A 13 21.56 -24.45 0.18
N SER A 14 20.30 -24.00 0.18
CA SER A 14 19.78 -23.02 1.15
C SER A 14 19.28 -23.65 2.45
N ALA A 15 18.59 -24.79 2.37
CA ALA A 15 17.98 -25.44 3.53
C ALA A 15 19.02 -26.09 4.45
N ALA A 16 20.00 -26.79 3.88
CA ALA A 16 21.09 -27.42 4.62
C ALA A 16 22.01 -26.37 5.29
N ALA A 17 22.30 -25.26 4.61
CA ALA A 17 23.07 -24.17 5.19
C ALA A 17 22.32 -23.44 6.33
N ARG A 18 20.99 -23.33 6.23
CA ARG A 18 20.14 -22.80 7.32
C ARG A 18 20.11 -23.70 8.55
N ALA A 19 20.18 -25.02 8.37
CA ALA A 19 20.17 -25.98 9.47
C ALA A 19 21.45 -25.94 10.33
N LEU A 20 22.54 -25.34 9.84
CA LEU A 20 23.81 -25.23 10.57
C LEU A 20 23.82 -24.13 11.63
N ARG A 21 22.86 -23.20 11.61
CA ARG A 21 22.77 -22.11 12.60
C ARG A 21 21.55 -22.31 13.51
N PRO A 22 21.73 -22.43 14.83
CA PRO A 22 20.62 -22.73 15.74
C PRO A 22 19.64 -21.55 15.90
N THR A 23 20.08 -20.32 15.62
CA THR A 23 19.26 -19.10 15.72
C THR A 23 18.24 -19.04 14.59
N ARG A 24 16.96 -18.99 14.96
CA ARG A 24 15.84 -18.91 14.03
C ARG A 24 14.72 -18.02 14.58
N ALA A 25 13.96 -17.41 13.66
CA ALA A 25 12.73 -16.72 13.97
C ALA A 25 11.55 -17.59 13.50
N GLU A 26 10.65 -17.95 14.41
CA GLU A 26 9.45 -18.72 14.11
C GLU A 26 8.25 -17.77 14.01
N VAL A 27 7.58 -17.77 12.85
CA VAL A 27 6.45 -16.90 12.57
C VAL A 27 5.15 -17.69 12.68
N ASN A 28 4.29 -17.32 13.62
CA ASN A 28 2.99 -17.98 13.81
C ASN A 28 1.94 -17.45 12.82
N LEU A 29 1.82 -18.10 11.67
CA LEU A 29 0.85 -17.73 10.64
C LEU A 29 -0.61 -17.90 11.09
N ALA A 30 -0.89 -18.80 12.04
CA ALA A 30 -2.24 -18.93 12.60
C ALA A 30 -2.61 -17.71 13.46
N ALA A 31 -1.65 -17.11 14.17
CA ALA A 31 -1.85 -15.86 14.88
C ALA A 31 -2.11 -14.69 13.92
N LEU A 32 -1.33 -14.59 12.83
CA LEU A 32 -1.58 -13.59 11.77
C LEU A 32 -3.00 -13.72 11.22
N ARG A 33 -3.43 -14.93 10.85
CA ARG A 33 -4.77 -15.19 10.32
C ARG A 33 -5.87 -14.76 11.30
N ARG A 34 -5.75 -15.09 12.58
CA ARG A 34 -6.72 -14.67 13.62
C ARG A 34 -6.77 -13.14 13.76
N ASN A 35 -5.61 -12.48 13.74
CA ASN A 35 -5.54 -11.03 13.85
C ASN A 35 -6.19 -10.35 12.64
N VAL A 36 -5.91 -10.83 11.42
CA VAL A 36 -6.52 -10.29 10.20
C VAL A 36 -8.04 -10.49 10.23
N ASN A 37 -8.55 -11.68 10.54
CA ASN A 37 -9.99 -11.91 10.68
C ASN A 37 -10.62 -10.92 11.67
N ARG A 38 -10.02 -10.75 12.85
CA ARG A 38 -10.54 -9.84 13.88
C ARG A 38 -10.53 -8.39 13.43
N LEU A 39 -9.47 -7.94 12.74
CA LEU A 39 -9.38 -6.59 12.22
C LEU A 39 -10.38 -6.36 11.08
N THR A 40 -10.61 -7.34 10.22
CA THR A 40 -11.64 -7.28 9.17
C THR A 40 -13.04 -7.10 9.78
N GLU A 41 -13.37 -7.85 10.84
CA GLU A 41 -14.63 -7.70 11.57
C GLU A 41 -14.78 -6.29 12.21
N LEU A 42 -13.73 -5.80 12.86
CA LEU A 42 -13.75 -4.50 13.54
C LEU A 42 -13.79 -3.32 12.58
N ALA A 43 -13.19 -3.47 11.40
CA ALA A 43 -13.19 -2.43 10.37
C ALA A 43 -14.53 -2.34 9.64
N ALA A 44 -15.31 -3.43 9.57
CA ALA A 44 -16.55 -3.49 8.81
C ALA A 44 -17.49 -2.28 9.11
N PRO A 45 -18.04 -1.62 8.08
CA PRO A 45 -18.10 -2.02 6.67
C PRO A 45 -16.87 -1.64 5.82
N ALA A 46 -15.78 -1.18 6.43
CA ALA A 46 -14.55 -0.87 5.71
C ALA A 46 -13.80 -2.11 5.21
N GLU A 47 -13.01 -1.92 4.15
CA GLU A 47 -12.11 -2.93 3.62
C GLU A 47 -10.76 -2.90 4.36
N LEU A 48 -10.27 -4.06 4.81
CA LEU A 48 -8.95 -4.15 5.40
C LEU A 48 -7.87 -4.34 4.33
N TRP A 49 -6.86 -3.47 4.31
CA TRP A 49 -5.65 -3.63 3.51
C TRP A 49 -4.46 -3.94 4.42
N VAL A 50 -3.72 -5.01 4.13
CA VAL A 50 -2.61 -5.46 5.00
C VAL A 50 -1.27 -5.00 4.46
N VAL A 51 -0.52 -4.26 5.28
CA VAL A 51 0.80 -3.76 4.92
C VAL A 51 1.86 -4.84 5.13
N VAL A 52 2.51 -5.29 4.06
CA VAL A 52 3.55 -6.33 4.07
C VAL A 52 4.93 -5.82 3.62
N LYS A 53 5.14 -4.50 3.67
CA LYS A 53 6.45 -3.86 3.42
C LYS A 53 7.55 -4.37 4.34
N ALA A 54 8.81 -4.14 3.96
CA ALA A 54 10.02 -4.56 4.64
C ALA A 54 9.99 -6.06 4.99
N ASN A 55 9.70 -6.90 3.99
CA ASN A 55 9.55 -8.35 4.14
C ASN A 55 8.50 -8.73 5.23
N ALA A 56 7.32 -8.11 5.18
CA ALA A 56 6.30 -8.16 6.24
C ALA A 56 6.86 -7.87 7.63
N TYR A 57 7.58 -6.75 7.77
CA TYR A 57 8.25 -6.37 9.02
C TYR A 57 9.16 -7.49 9.56
N GLY A 58 9.87 -8.18 8.66
CA GLY A 58 10.76 -9.31 8.97
C GLY A 58 10.09 -10.68 9.11
N HIS A 59 8.77 -10.80 8.92
CA HIS A 59 8.02 -12.05 9.11
C HIS A 59 7.94 -12.92 7.83
N GLY A 60 8.38 -12.43 6.68
CA GLY A 60 8.27 -13.13 5.40
C GLY A 60 7.08 -12.64 4.57
N ALA A 61 7.33 -11.75 3.60
CA ALA A 61 6.29 -11.07 2.84
C ALA A 61 5.32 -12.01 2.16
N LEU A 62 5.81 -13.01 1.42
CA LEU A 62 4.96 -13.91 0.63
C LEU A 62 4.00 -14.74 1.49
N GLN A 63 4.52 -15.38 2.55
CA GLN A 63 3.70 -16.21 3.45
C GLN A 63 2.69 -15.35 4.20
N CYS A 64 3.09 -14.17 4.69
CA CYS A 64 2.18 -13.25 5.36
C CYS A 64 1.10 -12.72 4.40
N ALA A 65 1.47 -12.34 3.17
CA ALA A 65 0.54 -11.88 2.13
C ALA A 65 -0.54 -12.93 1.82
N ARG A 66 -0.14 -14.18 1.55
CA ARG A 66 -1.09 -15.27 1.26
C ARG A 66 -2.07 -15.50 2.42
N GLN A 67 -1.56 -15.50 3.65
CA GLN A 67 -2.40 -15.71 4.82
C GLN A 67 -3.33 -14.53 5.11
N ALA A 68 -2.87 -13.29 4.90
CA ALA A 68 -3.70 -12.10 5.04
C ALA A 68 -4.86 -12.10 4.03
N LEU A 69 -4.58 -12.40 2.76
CA LEU A 69 -5.61 -12.47 1.72
C LEU A 69 -6.61 -13.61 1.99
N ALA A 70 -6.13 -14.79 2.41
CA ALA A 70 -6.99 -15.90 2.80
C ALA A 70 -7.86 -15.61 4.03
N ALA A 71 -7.42 -14.68 4.89
CA ALA A 71 -8.13 -14.19 6.07
C ALA A 71 -9.10 -13.03 5.78
N GLY A 72 -9.30 -12.67 4.51
CA GLY A 72 -10.26 -11.64 4.10
C GLY A 72 -9.69 -10.23 3.97
N ALA A 73 -8.36 -10.06 3.98
CA ALA A 73 -7.78 -8.79 3.53
C ALA A 73 -8.16 -8.53 2.07
N ARG A 74 -8.61 -7.31 1.77
CA ARG A 74 -9.00 -6.88 0.43
C ARG A 74 -7.81 -6.79 -0.52
N GLY A 75 -6.70 -6.30 -0.01
CA GLY A 75 -5.49 -6.02 -0.76
C GLY A 75 -4.28 -5.91 0.15
N LEU A 76 -3.14 -5.69 -0.47
CA LEU A 76 -1.85 -5.58 0.20
C LEU A 76 -1.26 -4.20 -0.02
N CYS A 77 -0.44 -3.75 0.92
CA CYS A 77 0.34 -2.54 0.78
C CYS A 77 1.83 -2.80 0.96
N VAL A 78 2.66 -2.19 0.13
CA VAL A 78 4.13 -2.25 0.19
C VAL A 78 4.72 -0.84 0.17
N ALA A 79 6.02 -0.71 0.43
CA ALA A 79 6.72 0.57 0.35
C ALA A 79 7.41 0.77 -1.00
N LEU A 80 7.92 -0.31 -1.59
CA LEU A 80 8.74 -0.25 -2.80
C LEU A 80 8.10 -1.04 -3.95
N VAL A 81 8.34 -0.59 -5.18
CA VAL A 81 7.89 -1.34 -6.38
C VAL A 81 8.47 -2.74 -6.42
N GLN A 82 9.72 -2.93 -5.99
CA GLN A 82 10.41 -4.22 -5.97
C GLN A 82 9.67 -5.23 -5.07
N GLU A 83 9.19 -4.80 -3.91
CA GLU A 83 8.40 -5.66 -3.01
C GLU A 83 7.10 -6.11 -3.66
N ALA A 84 6.44 -5.24 -4.44
CA ALA A 84 5.24 -5.61 -5.19
C ALA A 84 5.54 -6.56 -6.35
N VAL A 85 6.65 -6.35 -7.07
CA VAL A 85 7.09 -7.23 -8.15
C VAL A 85 7.36 -8.63 -7.62
N GLU A 86 8.08 -8.77 -6.51
CA GLU A 86 8.33 -10.07 -5.86
C GLU A 86 7.02 -10.81 -5.52
N LEU A 87 6.00 -10.09 -5.01
CA LEU A 87 4.70 -10.68 -4.73
C LEU A 87 3.95 -11.10 -6.00
N ARG A 88 4.04 -10.30 -7.07
CA ARG A 88 3.44 -10.61 -8.37
C ARG A 88 4.07 -11.84 -9.02
N GLU A 89 5.40 -11.93 -9.03
CA GLU A 89 6.15 -13.08 -9.54
C GLU A 89 5.86 -14.35 -8.73
N ALA A 90 5.57 -14.21 -7.44
CA ALA A 90 5.12 -15.30 -6.59
C ALA A 90 3.62 -15.67 -6.73
N GLY A 91 2.93 -15.08 -7.71
CA GLY A 91 1.56 -15.42 -8.11
C GLY A 91 0.46 -14.67 -7.35
N ILE A 92 0.77 -13.61 -6.60
CA ILE A 92 -0.28 -12.79 -5.96
C ILE A 92 -0.98 -11.95 -7.04
N THR A 93 -2.29 -12.16 -7.21
CA THR A 93 -3.13 -11.44 -8.18
C THR A 93 -4.05 -10.39 -7.55
N SER A 94 -4.21 -10.39 -6.22
CA SER A 94 -4.97 -9.38 -5.49
C SER A 94 -4.37 -7.97 -5.65
N GLN A 95 -5.13 -6.93 -5.31
CA GLN A 95 -4.63 -5.55 -5.43
C GLN A 95 -3.41 -5.32 -4.52
N ILE A 96 -2.41 -4.63 -5.05
CA ILE A 96 -1.20 -4.23 -4.30
C ILE A 96 -1.03 -2.73 -4.48
N MET A 97 -0.98 -2.00 -3.37
CA MET A 97 -0.73 -0.57 -3.33
C MET A 97 0.71 -0.27 -2.90
N VAL A 98 1.37 0.63 -3.61
CA VAL A 98 2.68 1.17 -3.22
C VAL A 98 2.46 2.49 -2.48
N LEU A 99 2.82 2.53 -1.19
CA LEU A 99 2.42 3.59 -0.23
C LEU A 99 3.19 4.91 -0.35
N SER A 100 4.13 4.99 -1.28
CA SER A 100 4.92 6.18 -1.60
C SER A 100 5.16 6.29 -3.09
N GLU A 101 5.36 7.51 -3.58
CA GLU A 101 5.84 7.71 -4.93
C GLU A 101 7.20 7.03 -5.09
N GLN A 102 7.39 6.39 -6.25
CA GLN A 102 8.63 5.76 -6.64
C GLN A 102 9.40 6.70 -7.58
N SER A 103 10.58 6.29 -8.02
CA SER A 103 11.23 6.97 -9.14
C SER A 103 10.28 6.97 -10.36
N PRO A 104 10.14 8.08 -11.11
CA PRO A 104 9.44 8.09 -12.39
C PRO A 104 9.91 7.03 -13.38
N HIS A 105 11.17 6.59 -13.29
CA HIS A 105 11.71 5.49 -14.10
C HIS A 105 11.09 4.12 -13.79
N ALA A 106 10.42 3.97 -12.64
CA ALA A 106 9.69 2.77 -12.29
C ALA A 106 8.24 2.75 -12.82
N ALA A 107 7.78 3.81 -13.50
CA ALA A 107 6.40 3.92 -13.98
C ALA A 107 5.99 2.75 -14.89
N ASP A 108 6.87 2.32 -15.79
CA ASP A 108 6.60 1.18 -16.68
C ASP A 108 6.41 -0.12 -15.89
N LEU A 109 7.20 -0.36 -14.84
CA LEU A 109 7.03 -1.53 -13.95
C LEU A 109 5.70 -1.46 -13.19
N LEU A 110 5.36 -0.29 -12.63
CA LEU A 110 4.11 -0.11 -11.89
C LEU A 110 2.88 -0.44 -12.75
N VAL A 111 2.88 0.02 -14.00
CA VAL A 111 1.82 -0.26 -14.98
C VAL A 111 1.84 -1.73 -15.41
N ALA A 112 3.01 -2.28 -15.75
CA ALA A 112 3.13 -3.66 -16.22
C ALA A 112 2.62 -4.67 -15.18
N HIS A 113 2.83 -4.39 -13.90
CA HIS A 113 2.43 -5.25 -12.79
C HIS A 113 1.05 -4.93 -12.18
N ASP A 114 0.22 -4.06 -12.79
CA ASP A 114 -1.10 -3.63 -12.27
C ASP A 114 -1.03 -3.25 -10.78
N LEU A 115 -0.18 -2.28 -10.47
CA LEU A 115 0.01 -1.76 -9.13
C LEU A 115 -0.80 -0.47 -8.93
N THR A 116 -1.44 -0.36 -7.76
CA THR A 116 -2.08 0.89 -7.34
C THR A 116 -1.01 1.82 -6.75
N CYS A 117 -0.92 3.05 -7.26
CA CYS A 117 0.12 3.99 -6.87
C CYS A 117 -0.44 5.08 -5.95
N VAL A 118 0.32 5.44 -4.93
CA VAL A 118 0.09 6.69 -4.21
C VAL A 118 0.76 7.84 -4.96
N VAL A 119 0.05 8.95 -5.13
CA VAL A 119 0.53 10.15 -5.82
C VAL A 119 0.30 11.39 -4.95
N TYR A 120 1.20 12.37 -5.07
CA TYR A 120 1.09 13.68 -4.44
C TYR A 120 1.91 14.77 -5.15
N ASN A 121 2.47 14.47 -6.33
CA ASN A 121 3.10 15.47 -7.21
C ASN A 121 2.72 15.29 -8.69
N GLN A 122 2.69 16.39 -9.45
CA GLN A 122 2.29 16.41 -10.87
C GLN A 122 3.27 15.67 -11.79
N HIS A 123 4.58 15.77 -11.53
CA HIS A 123 5.61 15.14 -12.35
C HIS A 123 5.48 13.61 -12.37
N TYR A 124 5.19 13.01 -11.22
CA TYR A 124 4.99 11.57 -11.09
C TYR A 124 3.69 11.10 -11.74
N ILE A 125 2.60 11.88 -11.62
CA ILE A 125 1.34 11.62 -12.34
C ILE A 125 1.57 11.61 -13.86
N ALA A 126 2.33 12.57 -14.38
CA ALA A 126 2.68 12.63 -15.80
C ALA A 126 3.50 11.40 -16.26
N ALA A 127 4.45 10.94 -15.44
CA ALA A 127 5.23 9.74 -15.73
C ALA A 127 4.35 8.47 -15.77
N LEU A 128 3.43 8.33 -14.81
CA LEU A 128 2.45 7.23 -14.76
C LEU A 128 1.51 7.27 -15.97
N SER A 129 1.00 8.45 -16.34
CA SER A 129 0.13 8.64 -17.50
C SER A 129 0.82 8.27 -18.82
N ALA A 130 2.08 8.70 -18.99
CA ALA A 130 2.88 8.36 -20.17
C ALA A 130 3.16 6.85 -20.25
N ALA A 131 3.50 6.21 -19.13
CA ALA A 131 3.72 4.76 -19.07
C ALA A 131 2.43 3.98 -19.36
N ALA A 132 1.30 4.38 -18.77
CA ALA A 132 0.00 3.76 -18.99
C ALA A 132 -0.43 3.86 -20.46
N THR A 133 -0.23 5.02 -21.08
CA THR A 133 -0.56 5.28 -22.49
C THR A 133 0.32 4.44 -23.42
N ARG A 134 1.65 4.39 -23.20
CA ARG A 134 2.57 3.54 -23.97
C ARG A 134 2.20 2.06 -23.89
N ALA A 135 1.84 1.59 -22.70
CA ALA A 135 1.47 0.20 -22.47
C ALA A 135 0.03 -0.13 -22.91
N GLN A 136 -0.76 0.87 -23.34
CA GLN A 136 -2.20 0.74 -23.61
C GLN A 136 -2.96 0.12 -22.43
N ARG A 137 -2.60 0.50 -21.21
CA ARG A 137 -3.18 0.03 -19.95
C ARG A 137 -3.61 1.21 -19.08
N GLN A 138 -4.25 0.90 -17.97
CA GLN A 138 -4.60 1.87 -16.95
C GLN A 138 -3.74 1.66 -15.71
N VAL A 139 -3.48 2.75 -14.98
CA VAL A 139 -2.85 2.74 -13.66
C VAL A 139 -3.76 3.41 -12.65
N LYS A 140 -4.03 2.69 -11.55
CA LYS A 140 -4.88 3.18 -10.47
C LYS A 140 -4.05 4.04 -9.54
N VAL A 141 -4.60 5.17 -9.10
CA VAL A 141 -3.92 6.08 -8.18
C VAL A 141 -4.79 6.50 -7.01
N HIS A 142 -4.13 6.69 -5.85
CA HIS A 142 -4.70 7.35 -4.68
C HIS A 142 -3.93 8.63 -4.39
N LEU A 143 -4.64 9.75 -4.26
CA LEU A 143 -4.04 11.03 -3.90
C LEU A 143 -3.78 11.06 -2.40
N LYS A 144 -2.52 11.23 -1.98
CA LYS A 144 -2.18 11.37 -0.57
C LYS A 144 -2.12 12.83 -0.17
N ILE A 145 -2.87 13.19 0.86
CA ILE A 145 -2.94 14.54 1.42
C ILE A 145 -2.19 14.52 2.76
N ASP A 146 -1.24 15.43 2.93
CA ASP A 146 -0.57 15.61 4.21
C ASP A 146 -1.42 16.47 5.13
N THR A 147 -2.03 15.82 6.12
CA THR A 147 -2.90 16.50 7.10
C THR A 147 -2.15 16.86 8.39
N GLY A 148 -0.86 16.51 8.51
CA GLY A 148 -0.07 16.76 9.71
C GLY A 148 1.02 15.73 10.02
N MET A 149 1.30 14.76 9.13
CA MET A 149 2.44 13.85 9.33
C MET A 149 3.74 14.47 8.82
N HIS A 150 3.67 15.39 7.85
CA HIS A 150 4.82 16.13 7.32
C HIS A 150 5.94 15.25 6.77
N ARG A 151 5.55 14.11 6.20
CA ARG A 151 6.47 13.14 5.59
C ARG A 151 6.25 12.99 4.08
N ALA A 152 5.01 12.85 3.66
CA ALA A 152 4.62 12.65 2.27
C ALA A 152 3.13 12.92 2.08
N GLY A 153 2.79 13.55 0.97
CA GLY A 153 1.44 14.00 0.66
C GLY A 153 1.47 15.42 0.10
N VAL A 154 0.43 15.78 -0.64
CA VAL A 154 0.23 17.14 -1.12
C VAL A 154 -0.29 18.00 0.02
N ASP A 155 0.06 19.28 0.03
CA ASP A 155 -0.55 20.24 0.94
C ASP A 155 -2.08 20.27 0.72
N PRO A 156 -2.91 20.30 1.78
CA PRO A 156 -4.36 20.36 1.65
C PRO A 156 -4.84 21.46 0.71
N ALA A 157 -4.20 22.64 0.71
CA ALA A 157 -4.57 23.76 -0.15
C ALA A 157 -4.37 23.48 -1.66
N GLN A 158 -3.50 22.53 -2.00
CA GLN A 158 -3.20 22.14 -3.38
C GLN A 158 -3.91 20.85 -3.81
N ALA A 159 -4.57 20.16 -2.88
CA ALA A 159 -5.13 18.83 -3.13
C ALA A 159 -6.23 18.82 -4.21
N VAL A 160 -7.10 19.83 -4.25
CA VAL A 160 -8.17 19.93 -5.26
C VAL A 160 -7.60 20.15 -6.66
N GLU A 161 -6.58 21.00 -6.79
CA GLU A 161 -5.92 21.24 -8.08
C GLU A 161 -5.24 19.97 -8.57
N LEU A 162 -4.50 19.28 -7.70
CA LEU A 162 -3.83 18.04 -8.05
C LEU A 162 -4.84 16.92 -8.40
N ALA A 163 -5.95 16.82 -7.67
CA ALA A 163 -7.06 15.91 -7.98
C ALA A 163 -7.62 16.16 -9.38
N ARG A 164 -7.83 17.43 -9.78
CA ARG A 164 -8.26 17.77 -11.14
C ARG A 164 -7.24 17.34 -12.19
N HIS A 165 -5.95 17.52 -11.90
CA HIS A 165 -4.89 17.06 -12.79
C HIS A 165 -4.88 15.53 -12.96
N ILE A 166 -5.12 14.77 -11.89
CA ILE A 166 -5.22 13.30 -11.98
C ILE A 166 -6.39 12.89 -12.90
N VAL A 167 -7.55 13.52 -12.77
CA VAL A 167 -8.74 13.19 -13.56
C VAL A 167 -8.53 13.41 -15.06
N THR A 168 -7.71 14.40 -15.44
CA THR A 168 -7.45 14.71 -16.86
C THR A 168 -6.26 13.95 -17.44
N ALA A 169 -5.51 13.20 -16.63
CA ALA A 169 -4.32 12.47 -17.07
C ALA A 169 -4.71 11.17 -17.82
N PRO A 170 -4.35 11.00 -19.12
CA PRO A 170 -4.67 9.80 -19.88
C PRO A 170 -4.12 8.52 -19.24
N GLY A 171 -4.91 7.45 -19.23
CA GLY A 171 -4.50 6.16 -18.67
C GLY A 171 -4.41 6.12 -17.13
N VAL A 172 -4.69 7.21 -16.43
CA VAL A 172 -4.71 7.26 -14.97
C VAL A 172 -6.15 7.13 -14.46
N VAL A 173 -6.36 6.22 -13.50
CA VAL A 173 -7.66 5.99 -12.85
C VAL A 173 -7.59 6.47 -11.42
N PHE A 174 -8.30 7.56 -11.12
CA PHE A 174 -8.32 8.13 -9.78
C PHE A 174 -9.27 7.34 -8.86
N GLU A 175 -8.73 6.49 -7.99
CA GLU A 175 -9.54 5.59 -7.15
C GLU A 175 -9.99 6.22 -5.84
N GLY A 176 -9.17 7.07 -5.23
CA GLY A 176 -9.48 7.63 -3.92
C GLY A 176 -8.43 8.58 -3.37
N VAL A 177 -8.68 9.08 -2.17
CA VAL A 177 -7.75 9.92 -1.42
C VAL A 177 -7.33 9.24 -0.13
N MET A 178 -6.16 9.61 0.39
CA MET A 178 -5.64 9.04 1.62
C MET A 178 -4.85 10.03 2.47
N THR A 179 -4.74 9.75 3.76
CA THR A 179 -3.80 10.44 4.67
C THR A 179 -3.17 9.46 5.67
N HIS A 180 -2.17 9.91 6.42
CA HIS A 180 -1.51 9.12 7.45
C HIS A 180 -1.58 9.83 8.80
N LEU A 181 -2.10 9.16 9.83
CA LEU A 181 -2.25 9.74 11.16
C LEU A 181 -0.92 9.64 11.92
N ALA A 182 -0.46 10.76 12.48
CA ALA A 182 0.84 10.86 13.14
C ALA A 182 0.84 10.22 14.54
N THR A 183 -0.26 10.37 15.28
CA THR A 183 -0.38 9.98 16.71
C THR A 183 -1.61 9.13 16.97
N ALA A 184 -1.98 8.23 16.05
CA ALA A 184 -3.18 7.37 16.19
C ALA A 184 -3.06 6.34 17.33
N ASP A 185 -1.84 6.14 17.84
CA ASP A 185 -1.52 5.28 18.96
C ASP A 185 -1.71 5.91 20.34
N ASP A 186 -1.88 7.24 20.39
CA ASP A 186 -2.29 7.97 21.58
C ASP A 186 -3.70 8.56 21.38
N PRO A 187 -4.75 7.90 21.90
CA PRO A 187 -6.13 8.36 21.78
C PRO A 187 -6.39 9.74 22.41
N GLN A 188 -5.52 10.19 23.32
CA GLN A 188 -5.66 11.49 23.99
C GLN A 188 -4.97 12.62 23.23
N HIS A 189 -4.11 12.29 22.26
CA HIS A 189 -3.35 13.30 21.54
C HIS A 189 -4.23 14.03 20.51
N PRO A 190 -4.38 15.37 20.61
CA PRO A 190 -5.35 16.10 19.81
C PRO A 190 -4.97 16.22 18.32
N ALA A 191 -3.75 15.84 17.92
CA ALA A 191 -3.34 15.88 16.52
C ALA A 191 -4.18 14.95 15.64
N THR A 192 -4.54 13.74 16.12
CA THR A 192 -5.37 12.81 15.34
C THR A 192 -6.71 13.45 14.97
N GLN A 193 -7.38 14.09 15.93
CA GLN A 193 -8.65 14.76 15.64
C GLN A 193 -8.48 15.93 14.67
N ARG A 194 -7.40 16.72 14.80
CA ARG A 194 -7.12 17.81 13.84
C ARG A 194 -6.89 17.28 12.43
N GLN A 195 -6.10 16.21 12.29
CA GLN A 195 -5.85 15.56 11.00
C GLN A 195 -7.13 15.04 10.36
N LEU A 196 -8.02 14.43 11.14
CA LEU A 196 -9.30 13.93 10.66
C LEU A 196 -10.22 15.07 10.18
N VAL A 197 -10.31 16.17 10.95
CA VAL A 197 -11.10 17.35 10.53
C VAL A 197 -10.58 17.92 9.21
N THR A 198 -9.27 18.11 9.07
CA THR A 198 -8.67 18.58 7.82
C THR A 198 -8.96 17.62 6.68
N PHE A 199 -8.85 16.31 6.91
CA PHE A 199 -9.12 15.31 5.89
C PHE A 199 -10.59 15.30 5.45
N GLU A 200 -11.53 15.39 6.40
CA GLU A 200 -12.97 15.46 6.12
C GLU A 200 -13.35 16.72 5.34
N GLN A 201 -12.71 17.85 5.63
CA GLN A 201 -12.87 19.08 4.82
C GLN A 201 -12.44 18.85 3.38
N MET A 202 -11.28 18.22 3.16
CA MET A 202 -10.82 17.91 1.81
C MET A 202 -11.72 16.91 1.06
N LEU A 203 -12.37 15.99 1.80
CA LEU A 203 -13.32 15.03 1.23
C LEU A 203 -14.64 15.68 0.81
N ALA A 204 -15.13 16.66 1.57
CA ALA A 204 -16.32 17.40 1.18
C ALA A 204 -16.15 18.10 -0.18
N GLU A 205 -14.91 18.45 -0.53
CA GLU A 205 -14.53 19.05 -1.81
C GLU A 205 -14.25 18.00 -2.91
N GLN A 206 -14.20 16.70 -2.57
CA GLN A 206 -13.76 15.61 -3.45
C GLN A 206 -14.63 14.35 -3.29
N SER A 207 -15.61 14.14 -4.17
CA SER A 207 -16.52 12.99 -4.12
C SER A 207 -15.85 11.65 -4.52
N ARG A 208 -14.98 11.05 -3.68
CA ARG A 208 -14.26 9.78 -3.98
C ARG A 208 -14.02 8.87 -2.75
N ARG A 209 -13.48 7.65 -2.97
CA ARG A 209 -13.16 6.67 -1.92
C ARG A 209 -12.07 7.18 -0.97
N VAL A 210 -12.07 6.67 0.27
CA VAL A 210 -11.25 7.19 1.36
C VAL A 210 -10.42 6.09 2.02
N MET A 211 -9.11 6.30 2.14
CA MET A 211 -8.22 5.41 2.87
C MET A 211 -7.45 6.15 3.97
N VAL A 212 -7.59 5.71 5.23
CA VAL A 212 -6.82 6.25 6.36
C VAL A 212 -5.82 5.20 6.81
N ILE A 213 -4.53 5.57 6.87
CA ILE A 213 -3.49 4.67 7.36
C ILE A 213 -3.02 5.16 8.73
N PRO A 214 -3.21 4.38 9.82
CA PRO A 214 -2.68 4.73 11.13
C PRO A 214 -1.17 4.45 11.25
N SER A 215 -0.51 5.09 12.20
CA SER A 215 0.86 4.76 12.62
C SER A 215 0.92 3.37 13.28
N PRO A 216 2.02 2.61 13.13
CA PRO A 216 2.14 1.29 13.75
C PRO A 216 2.50 1.39 15.24
N ALA A 217 1.54 1.16 16.16
CA ALA A 217 1.89 0.85 17.55
C ALA A 217 0.85 -0.05 18.28
N ARG A 218 1.33 -0.65 19.39
CA ARG A 218 0.73 -1.78 20.14
C ARG A 218 -0.64 -1.53 20.81
N ARG A 219 -1.21 -0.32 20.70
CA ARG A 219 -2.47 0.09 21.37
C ARG A 219 -3.32 1.05 20.53
N ALA A 220 -3.18 1.06 19.22
CA ALA A 220 -4.09 1.86 18.39
C ALA A 220 -5.48 1.19 18.36
N ASP A 221 -6.54 1.97 18.57
CA ASP A 221 -7.93 1.54 18.40
C ASP A 221 -8.12 1.05 16.95
N PRO A 222 -8.52 -0.23 16.72
CA PRO A 222 -8.80 -0.75 15.38
C PRO A 222 -9.80 0.10 14.58
N ALA A 223 -10.65 0.91 15.24
CA ALA A 223 -11.56 1.85 14.60
C ALA A 223 -10.86 3.00 13.84
N ASN A 224 -9.55 3.20 14.06
CA ASN A 224 -8.72 4.16 13.32
C ASN A 224 -7.92 3.52 12.16
N TRP A 225 -8.06 2.20 11.96
CA TRP A 225 -7.38 1.41 10.93
C TRP A 225 -8.28 1.21 9.70
N VAL A 226 -9.15 2.18 9.44
CA VAL A 226 -10.41 1.93 8.74
C VAL A 226 -10.46 2.65 7.39
N HIS A 227 -10.63 1.87 6.34
CA HIS A 227 -10.99 2.28 4.98
C HIS A 227 -12.49 2.62 4.91
N LYS A 228 -12.91 3.83 5.27
CA LYS A 228 -14.33 4.17 5.23
C LYS A 228 -14.80 4.40 3.78
N THR A 229 -15.67 3.52 3.27
CA THR A 229 -16.52 3.87 2.12
C THR A 229 -17.67 4.72 2.67
N VAL A 230 -17.56 6.05 2.59
CA VAL A 230 -18.65 6.95 2.98
C VAL A 230 -19.71 6.94 1.86
N PRO A 231 -20.99 6.64 2.15
CA PRO A 231 -22.04 6.71 1.15
C PRO A 231 -22.24 8.17 0.71
N LEU A 232 -22.20 8.39 -0.60
CA LEU A 232 -22.42 9.67 -1.26
C LEU A 232 -23.87 10.14 -1.04
N ARG A 233 -24.04 11.40 -0.65
CA ARG A 233 -25.29 12.11 -0.94
C ARG A 233 -25.07 12.87 -2.25
N VAL A 234 -25.90 12.52 -3.24
CA VAL A 234 -26.10 13.27 -4.48
C VAL A 234 -26.77 14.60 -4.15
#